data_AF-S8DPM5-F1
#
_entry.id   AF-S8DPM5-F1
#
_cell.length_a   1.000
_cell.length_b   1.000
_cell.length_c   1.000
_cell.angle_alpha   90.00
_cell.angle_beta   90.00
_cell.angle_gamma   90.00
#
_symmetry.space_group_name_H-M   'P 1'
#
loop_
_entity.id
_entity.type
_entity.pdbx_description
1 polymer ?
#
loop_
_entity_poly.entity_id
_entity_poly.type
_entity_poly.pdbx_seq_one_letter_code
_entity_poly.pdbx_strand_id
1 'polypeptide(L)'
;EVVGILEKKVSTTIECYQAIFDKKYLFELLLGDSQHALHHFADQLNWVSDNFNKANNWSKQQHDSISWACRCVGTVEFSTKEEPLVKRFRKVTKDLTSIANGGYLDWISL
;
A
#
# COMPACT_ATOMS: atom_id res chain seq x y z
N GLU A 1 -5.39 -12.90 -17.97
CA GLU A 1 -6.00 -11.54 -17.95
C GLU A 1 -6.13 -10.99 -16.53
N VAL A 2 -6.75 -11.72 -15.59
CA VAL A 2 -6.96 -11.28 -14.20
C VAL A 2 -5.65 -11.02 -13.42
N VAL A 3 -4.65 -11.90 -13.55
CA VAL A 3 -3.36 -11.75 -12.84
C VAL A 3 -2.61 -10.49 -13.29
N GLY A 4 -2.53 -10.22 -14.60
CA GLY A 4 -1.85 -9.02 -15.10
C GLY A 4 -2.52 -7.70 -14.68
N ILE A 5 -3.85 -7.69 -14.52
CA ILE A 5 -4.56 -6.54 -13.95
C ILE A 5 -4.20 -6.36 -12.47
N LEU A 6 -4.13 -7.45 -11.71
CA LEU A 6 -3.77 -7.41 -10.30
C LEU A 6 -2.33 -6.97 -10.11
N GLU A 7 -1.41 -7.47 -10.93
CA GLU A 7 0.01 -7.08 -10.95
C GLU A 7 0.15 -5.57 -11.16
N LYS A 8 -0.50 -5.02 -12.20
CA LYS A 8 -0.48 -3.58 -12.43
C LYS A 8 -1.01 -2.77 -11.23
N LYS A 9 -2.08 -3.24 -10.58
CA LYS A 9 -2.62 -2.58 -9.38
C LYS A 9 -1.63 -2.60 -8.22
N VAL A 10 -0.95 -3.73 -7.99
CA VAL A 10 0.07 -3.84 -6.94
C VAL A 10 1.24 -2.92 -7.25
N SER A 11 1.76 -2.91 -8.48
CA SER A 11 2.84 -2.00 -8.88
C SER A 11 2.49 -0.53 -8.66
N THR A 12 1.30 -0.07 -9.09
CA THR A 12 0.87 1.31 -8.84
C THR A 12 0.71 1.61 -7.34
N THR A 13 0.27 0.63 -6.55
CA THR A 13 0.15 0.78 -5.09
C THR A 13 1.54 0.93 -4.44
N ILE A 14 2.53 0.17 -4.90
CA ILE A 14 3.92 0.28 -4.45
C ILE A 14 4.49 1.68 -4.79
N GLU A 15 4.25 2.18 -6.00
CA GLU A 15 4.65 3.53 -6.40
C GLU A 15 4.04 4.62 -5.49
N CYS A 16 2.78 4.46 -5.09
CA CYS A 16 2.14 5.35 -4.12
C CYS A 16 2.88 5.32 -2.76
N TYR A 17 3.23 4.14 -2.25
CA TYR A 17 4.00 4.02 -1.01
C TYR A 17 5.41 4.62 -1.15
N GLN A 18 6.08 4.42 -2.27
CA GLN A 18 7.38 5.03 -2.55
C GLN A 18 7.30 6.56 -2.46
N ALA A 19 6.25 7.19 -3.00
CA ALA A 19 6.06 8.63 -2.90
C ALA A 19 5.92 9.15 -1.46
N ILE A 20 5.45 8.30 -0.52
CA ILE A 20 5.45 8.61 0.92
C ILE A 20 6.86 8.51 1.49
N PHE A 21 7.57 7.42 1.22
CA PHE A 21 8.92 7.19 1.74
C PHE A 21 9.96 8.18 1.19
N ASP A 22 9.78 8.66 -0.04
CA ASP A 22 10.59 9.71 -0.65
C ASP A 22 10.51 11.04 0.12
N LYS A 23 9.44 11.26 0.90
CA LYS A 23 9.34 12.39 1.84
C LYS A 23 9.89 12.00 3.21
N LYS A 24 11.11 11.45 3.23
CA LYS A 24 11.79 10.95 4.44
C LYS A 24 11.68 11.89 5.65
N TYR A 25 11.97 13.17 5.46
CA TYR A 25 11.91 14.17 6.54
C TYR A 25 10.49 14.37 7.13
N LEU A 26 9.43 14.09 6.37
CA LEU A 26 8.05 14.10 6.88
C LEU A 26 7.68 12.74 7.47
N PHE A 27 8.16 11.67 6.86
CA PHE A 27 7.91 10.30 7.31
C PHE A 27 8.50 10.06 8.71
N GLU A 28 9.72 10.55 8.96
CA GLU A 28 10.38 10.48 10.27
C GLU A 28 9.64 11.24 11.38
N LEU A 29 8.73 12.17 11.02
CA LEU A 29 7.88 12.89 11.98
C LEU A 29 6.60 12.13 12.34
N LEU A 30 6.30 11.01 11.68
CA LEU A 30 5.16 10.17 12.04
C LEU A 30 5.43 9.45 13.37
N LEU A 31 4.35 9.04 14.04
CA LEU A 31 4.45 8.19 15.22
C LEU A 31 5.02 6.82 14.84
N GLY A 32 5.78 6.20 15.75
CA GLY A 32 6.43 4.91 15.51
C GLY A 32 5.47 3.83 15.01
N ASP A 33 4.26 3.74 15.58
CA ASP A 33 3.25 2.78 15.14
C ASP A 33 2.79 3.00 13.69
N SER A 34 2.64 4.26 13.27
CA SER A 34 2.30 4.59 11.88
C SER A 34 3.44 4.27 10.93
N GLN A 35 4.69 4.57 11.32
CA GLN A 35 5.86 4.21 10.51
C GLN A 35 5.93 2.69 10.33
N HIS A 36 5.76 1.93 11.43
CA HIS A 36 5.80 0.48 11.41
C HIS A 36 4.71 -0.12 10.53
N ALA A 37 3.45 0.32 10.69
CA ALA A 37 2.33 -0.17 9.88
C ALA A 37 2.55 0.09 8.37
N LEU A 38 3.02 1.29 8.02
CA LEU A 38 3.28 1.66 6.62
C LEU A 38 4.44 0.85 6.03
N HIS A 39 5.52 0.63 6.78
CA HIS A 39 6.64 -0.23 6.36
C HIS A 39 6.19 -1.67 6.17
N HIS A 40 5.52 -2.25 7.18
CA HIS A 40 5.05 -3.63 7.13
C HIS A 40 4.15 -3.88 5.92
N PHE A 41 3.20 -2.98 5.66
CA PHE A 41 2.31 -3.10 4.51
C PHE A 41 3.05 -2.95 3.17
N ALA A 42 4.04 -2.07 3.08
CA ALA A 42 4.88 -1.96 1.89
C ALA A 42 5.69 -3.25 1.64
N ASP A 43 6.24 -3.86 2.69
CA ASP A 43 6.94 -5.13 2.60
C ASP A 43 6.01 -6.26 2.12
N GLN A 44 4.76 -6.29 2.60
CA GLN A 44 3.75 -7.23 2.12
C GLN A 44 3.41 -7.01 0.63
N LEU A 45 3.28 -5.76 0.18
CA LEU A 45 3.06 -5.44 -1.24
C LEU A 45 4.23 -5.89 -2.11
N ASN A 46 5.47 -5.64 -1.65
CA ASN A 46 6.67 -6.10 -2.34
C ASN A 46 6.71 -7.64 -2.43
N TRP A 47 6.38 -8.33 -1.33
CA TRP A 47 6.30 -9.79 -1.32
C TRP A 47 5.27 -10.30 -2.35
N VAL A 48 4.10 -9.66 -2.45
CA VAL A 48 3.10 -9.99 -3.46
C VAL A 48 3.69 -9.81 -4.86
N SER A 49 4.35 -8.68 -5.11
CA SER A 49 4.99 -8.40 -6.41
C SER A 49 6.01 -9.47 -6.78
N ASP A 50 6.84 -9.88 -5.83
CA ASP A 50 7.91 -10.86 -6.06
C ASP A 50 7.39 -12.30 -6.25
N ASN A 51 6.16 -12.58 -5.79
CA ASN A 51 5.56 -13.91 -5.83
C ASN A 51 4.44 -14.05 -6.88
N PHE A 52 4.28 -13.10 -7.81
CA PHE A 52 3.25 -13.20 -8.87
C PHE A 52 3.39 -14.44 -9.76
N ASN A 53 4.59 -15.00 -9.90
CA ASN A 53 4.81 -16.28 -10.58
C ASN A 53 4.03 -17.45 -9.94
N LYS A 54 3.68 -17.35 -8.66
CA LYS A 54 2.86 -18.31 -7.91
C LYS A 54 1.41 -17.87 -7.79
N ALA A 55 1.00 -16.77 -8.41
CA ALA A 55 -0.34 -16.20 -8.23
C ALA A 55 -1.47 -17.15 -8.63
N ASN A 56 -1.24 -18.05 -9.59
CA ASN A 56 -2.22 -19.07 -9.97
C ASN A 56 -2.52 -20.08 -8.84
N ASN A 57 -1.64 -20.18 -7.84
CA ASN A 57 -1.82 -21.05 -6.66
C ASN A 57 -2.47 -20.33 -5.48
N TRP A 58 -2.63 -19.01 -5.55
CA TRP A 58 -3.30 -18.27 -4.50
C TRP A 58 -4.81 -18.56 -4.51
N SER A 59 -5.39 -18.65 -3.33
CA SER A 59 -6.83 -18.80 -3.18
C SER A 59 -7.54 -17.56 -3.72
N LYS A 60 -8.81 -17.72 -4.11
CA LYS A 60 -9.65 -16.58 -4.51
C LYS A 60 -9.68 -15.50 -3.42
N GLN A 61 -9.72 -15.89 -2.14
CA GLN A 61 -9.70 -14.95 -1.02
C GLN A 61 -8.40 -14.13 -0.99
N GLN A 62 -7.25 -14.73 -1.27
CA GLN A 62 -5.97 -14.00 -1.33
C GLN A 62 -5.96 -12.99 -2.49
N HIS A 63 -6.44 -13.37 -3.67
CA HIS A 63 -6.60 -12.47 -4.81
C HIS A 63 -7.53 -11.29 -4.49
N ASP A 64 -8.69 -11.59 -3.90
CA ASP A 64 -9.66 -10.58 -3.52
C ASP A 64 -9.07 -9.63 -2.46
N SER A 65 -8.41 -10.16 -1.44
CA SER A 65 -7.72 -9.38 -0.41
C SER A 65 -6.69 -8.41 -0.98
N ILE A 66 -5.81 -8.86 -1.90
CA ILE A 66 -4.83 -7.99 -2.58
C ILE A 66 -5.56 -6.91 -3.40
N SER A 67 -6.60 -7.31 -4.16
CA SER A 67 -7.38 -6.38 -4.98
C SER A 67 -8.08 -5.31 -4.13
N TRP A 68 -8.63 -5.68 -2.97
CA TRP A 68 -9.25 -4.77 -2.01
C TRP A 68 -8.23 -3.82 -1.38
N ALA A 69 -7.08 -4.33 -0.95
CA ALA A 69 -5.97 -3.52 -0.44
C ALA A 69 -5.57 -2.42 -1.44
N CYS A 70 -5.26 -2.80 -2.70
CA CYS A 70 -4.90 -1.86 -3.75
C CYS A 70 -6.02 -0.87 -4.05
N ARG A 71 -7.28 -1.32 -4.04
CA ARG A 71 -8.44 -0.45 -4.25
C ARG A 71 -8.55 0.61 -3.14
N CYS A 72 -8.41 0.22 -1.88
CA CYS A 72 -8.47 1.14 -0.74
C CYS A 72 -7.37 2.20 -0.84
N VAL A 73 -6.13 1.80 -1.13
CA VAL A 73 -5.03 2.75 -1.34
C VAL A 73 -5.32 3.69 -2.51
N GLY A 74 -5.86 3.17 -3.61
CA GLY A 74 -6.23 3.96 -4.78
C GLY A 74 -7.34 4.99 -4.54
N THR A 75 -8.06 4.93 -3.41
CA THR A 75 -9.03 5.97 -3.02
C THR A 75 -8.42 7.10 -2.19
N VAL A 76 -7.18 6.96 -1.74
CA VAL A 76 -6.49 8.00 -0.97
C VAL A 76 -6.05 9.12 -1.91
N GLU A 77 -6.46 10.35 -1.63
CA GLU A 77 -6.11 11.51 -2.44
C GLU A 77 -4.77 12.11 -1.98
N PHE A 78 -3.69 11.67 -2.62
CA PHE A 78 -2.30 12.06 -2.33
C PHE A 78 -2.03 13.54 -2.57
N SER A 79 -2.59 14.09 -3.64
CA SER A 79 -2.42 15.50 -4.01
C SER A 79 -3.63 16.00 -4.78
N THR A 80 -3.95 17.28 -4.61
CA THR A 80 -4.93 18.00 -5.43
C THR A 80 -4.24 19.14 -6.17
N LYS A 81 -4.98 19.86 -7.02
CA LYS A 81 -4.48 21.06 -7.70
C LYS A 81 -4.03 22.16 -6.71
N GLU A 82 -4.63 22.20 -5.52
CA GLU A 82 -4.42 23.26 -4.52
C GLU A 82 -3.50 22.81 -3.37
N GLU A 83 -3.46 21.51 -3.09
CA GLU A 83 -2.73 20.91 -1.99
C GLU A 83 -1.81 19.78 -2.48
N PRO A 84 -0.49 20.03 -2.64
CA PRO A 84 0.46 18.97 -2.95
C PRO A 84 0.62 18.00 -1.77
N LEU A 85 1.19 16.83 -2.04
CA LEU A 85 1.42 15.77 -1.05
C LEU A 85 2.07 16.28 0.25
N VAL A 86 3.04 17.20 0.17
CA VAL A 86 3.72 17.77 1.35
C VAL A 86 2.73 18.42 2.33
N LYS A 87 1.71 19.13 1.83
CA LYS A 87 0.68 19.75 2.70
C LYS A 87 -0.30 18.71 3.26
N ARG A 88 -0.58 17.65 2.49
CA ARG A 88 -1.53 16.59 2.86
C ARG A 88 -0.89 15.42 3.58
N PHE A 89 0.42 15.42 3.76
CA PHE A 89 1.20 14.25 4.15
C PHE A 89 0.66 13.57 5.40
N ARG A 90 0.35 14.35 6.44
CA ARG A 90 -0.22 13.84 7.69
C ARG A 90 -1.59 13.18 7.51
N LYS A 91 -2.44 13.73 6.62
CA LYS A 91 -3.75 13.15 6.31
C LYS A 91 -3.59 11.85 5.52
N VAL A 92 -2.78 11.90 4.45
CA VAL A 92 -2.51 10.75 3.57
C VAL A 92 -1.93 9.58 4.37
N THR A 93 -0.90 9.82 5.18
CA THR A 93 -0.26 8.78 5.99
C THR A 93 -1.19 8.21 7.06
N LYS A 94 -2.10 9.02 7.64
CA LYS A 94 -3.14 8.53 8.55
C LYS A 94 -4.11 7.59 7.84
N ASP A 95 -4.59 7.98 6.65
CA ASP A 95 -5.52 7.15 5.87
C ASP A 95 -4.85 5.84 5.43
N LEU A 96 -3.60 5.91 4.95
CA LEU A 96 -2.80 4.73 4.59
C LEU A 96 -2.51 3.84 5.80
N THR A 97 -2.21 4.41 6.97
CA THR A 97 -2.00 3.64 8.20
C THR A 97 -3.27 2.88 8.59
N SER A 98 -4.44 3.52 8.45
CA SER A 98 -5.73 2.85 8.69
C SER A 98 -5.98 1.70 7.71
N ILE A 99 -5.54 1.82 6.46
CA ILE A 99 -5.64 0.76 5.46
C ILE A 99 -4.67 -0.38 5.76
N ALA A 100 -3.42 -0.04 6.11
CA ALA A 100 -2.38 -1.00 6.49
C ALA A 100 -2.82 -1.87 7.67
N ASN A 101 -3.41 -1.25 8.69
CA ASN A 101 -3.96 -1.94 9.86
C ASN A 101 -5.30 -2.64 9.59
N GLY A 102 -5.83 -2.57 8.36
CA GLY A 102 -7.09 -3.20 7.97
C GLY A 102 -6.99 -4.73 7.81
N GLY A 103 -5.79 -5.29 7.89
CA GLY A 103 -5.56 -6.73 7.92
C GLY A 103 -5.72 -7.45 6.58
N TYR A 104 -5.78 -6.71 5.47
CA TYR A 104 -6.01 -7.30 4.14
C TYR A 104 -4.93 -8.33 3.75
N LEU A 105 -3.69 -8.08 4.18
CA LEU A 105 -2.51 -8.85 3.78
C LEU A 105 -1.94 -9.70 4.93
N ASP A 106 -2.62 -9.82 6.07
CA ASP A 106 -2.13 -10.52 7.28
C ASP A 106 -1.82 -12.00 7.08
N TRP A 107 -2.35 -12.61 6.01
CA TRP A 107 -2.00 -13.98 5.63
C TRP A 107 -0.55 -14.10 5.11
N ILE A 108 0.11 -12.97 4.82
CA ILE A 108 1.52 -12.86 4.46
C ILE A 108 2.31 -12.56 5.74
N SER A 109 3.03 -13.57 6.25
CA SER A 109 3.97 -13.42 7.35
C SER A 109 5.37 -13.18 6.80
N LEU A 110 5.99 -12.07 7.20
CA LEU A 110 7.34 -11.64 6.80
C LEU A 110 8.32 -11.67 7.97
#